data_AF-A0A0D1DVC1-F1
#
_entry.id   AF-A0A0D1DVC1-F1
#
_cell.length_a   1.000
_cell.length_b   1.000
_cell.length_c   1.000
_cell.angle_alpha   90.00
_cell.angle_beta   90.00
_cell.angle_gamma   90.00
#
_symmetry.space_group_name_H-M   'P 1'
#
loop_
_entity.id
_entity.type
_entity.pdbx_description
1 polymer ?
#
loop_
_entity_poly.entity_id
_entity_poly.type
_entity_poly.pdbx_seq_one_letter_code
_entity_poly.pdbx_strand_id
1 'polypeptide(L)'
;MAGGGYHPYKADPALDRWQTMHSTMYQRFRLTPSKTRAVVLWGLAVPVLTYYAAQYTDNRWELRGKTRQDSLLRTPPVAPAADTDEQ
;
A
#
# COMPACT_ATOMS: atom_id res chain seq x y z
N MET A 1 -27.39 4.92 37.93
CA MET A 1 -27.20 6.38 37.77
C MET A 1 -28.57 7.02 37.63
N ALA A 2 -28.95 7.92 38.54
CA ALA A 2 -30.22 8.63 38.51
C ALA A 2 -30.06 9.93 37.70
N GLY A 3 -30.30 9.84 36.40
CA GLY A 3 -30.44 10.97 35.49
C GLY A 3 -31.69 10.75 34.67
N GLY A 4 -32.66 11.67 34.77
CA GLY A 4 -33.94 11.57 34.07
C GLY A 4 -33.75 11.47 32.56
N GLY A 5 -34.65 10.74 31.89
CA GLY A 5 -34.62 10.38 30.46
C GLY A 5 -34.80 11.54 29.49
N TYR A 6 -34.21 12.70 29.77
CA TYR A 6 -34.15 13.83 28.86
C TYR A 6 -33.04 13.57 27.82
N HIS A 7 -33.44 13.30 26.58
CA HIS A 7 -32.54 13.28 25.43
C HIS A 7 -32.73 14.57 24.62
N PRO A 8 -31.67 15.37 24.35
CA PRO A 8 -31.78 16.61 23.58
C PRO A 8 -32.05 16.39 22.08
N TYR A 9 -32.12 15.13 21.65
CA TYR A 9 -32.41 14.73 20.28
C TYR A 9 -33.44 13.61 20.27
N LYS A 10 -34.17 13.49 19.16
CA LYS A 10 -35.08 12.37 18.95
C LYS A 10 -34.26 11.12 18.65
N ALA A 11 -34.22 10.17 19.60
CA ALA A 11 -33.59 8.88 19.37
C ALA A 11 -34.35 8.12 18.28
N ASP A 12 -33.68 7.82 17.18
CA ASP A 12 -34.20 6.96 16.13
C ASP A 12 -33.65 5.54 16.33
N PRO A 13 -34.50 4.56 16.67
CA PRO A 13 -34.06 3.18 16.85
C PRO A 13 -33.36 2.59 15.62
N ALA A 14 -33.63 3.09 14.41
CA ALA A 14 -32.97 2.61 13.20
C ALA A 14 -31.50 3.05 13.16
N LEU A 15 -31.20 4.30 13.53
CA LEU A 15 -29.83 4.80 13.62
C LEU A 15 -29.04 4.08 14.71
N ASP A 16 -29.64 3.85 15.87
CA ASP A 16 -28.99 3.15 16.98
C ASP A 16 -28.64 1.70 16.59
N ARG A 17 -29.53 1.01 15.88
CA ARG A 17 -29.27 -0.34 15.34
C ARG A 17 -28.17 -0.33 14.29
N TRP A 18 -28.16 0.64 13.38
CA TRP A 18 -27.11 0.75 12.36
C TRP A 18 -25.74 1.03 13.01
N GLN A 19 -25.69 1.94 13.98
CA GLN A 19 -24.47 2.26 14.72
C GLN A 19 -23.98 1.05 15.52
N THR A 20 -24.89 0.35 16.21
CA THR A 20 -24.58 -0.90 16.92
C THR A 20 -24.08 -1.98 15.96
N MET A 21 -24.70 -2.10 14.78
CA MET A 21 -24.24 -3.01 13.74
C MET A 21 -22.80 -2.64 13.37
N HIS A 22 -22.52 -1.42 12.94
CA HIS A 22 -21.18 -1.01 12.51
C HIS A 22 -20.12 -1.19 13.59
N SER A 23 -20.40 -0.81 14.85
CA SER A 23 -19.43 -0.90 15.95
C SER A 23 -19.11 -2.35 16.35
N THR A 24 -20.06 -3.27 16.23
CA THR A 24 -19.90 -4.69 16.58
C THR A 24 -19.50 -5.59 15.40
N MET A 25 -19.19 -5.00 14.23
CA MET A 25 -18.87 -5.74 13.00
C MET A 25 -17.73 -6.74 13.19
N TYR A 26 -16.71 -6.40 13.98
CA TYR A 26 -15.55 -7.25 14.24
C TYR A 26 -15.92 -8.56 14.97
N GLN A 27 -16.94 -8.54 15.83
CA GLN A 27 -17.37 -9.72 16.60
C GLN A 27 -17.98 -10.81 15.71
N ARG A 28 -18.61 -10.39 14.61
CA ARG A 28 -19.28 -11.28 13.65
C ARG A 28 -18.48 -11.52 12.37
N PHE A 29 -17.27 -10.96 12.27
CA PHE A 29 -16.42 -11.14 11.10
C PHE A 29 -15.98 -12.60 10.97
N ARG A 30 -16.00 -13.11 9.74
CA ARG A 30 -15.51 -14.46 9.41
C ARG A 30 -14.66 -14.38 8.15
N LEU A 31 -13.54 -15.09 8.16
CA LEU A 31 -12.70 -15.26 6.99
C LEU A 31 -13.34 -16.26 6.03
N THR A 32 -14.17 -15.76 5.13
CA THR A 32 -14.69 -16.53 4.00
C THR A 32 -13.68 -16.50 2.85
N PRO A 33 -13.73 -17.45 1.90
CA PRO A 33 -12.80 -17.47 0.77
C PRO A 33 -12.80 -16.16 -0.04
N SER A 34 -13.96 -15.52 -0.19
CA SER A 34 -14.06 -14.23 -0.89
C SER A 34 -13.42 -13.07 -0.12
N LYS A 35 -13.61 -13.00 1.20
CA LYS A 35 -13.02 -11.94 2.03
C LYS A 35 -11.53 -12.14 2.28
N THR A 36 -11.09 -13.38 2.42
CA THR A 36 -9.68 -13.74 2.61
C THR A 36 -8.82 -13.24 1.46
N ARG A 37 -9.28 -13.35 0.21
CA ARG A 37 -8.58 -12.81 -0.96
C ARG A 37 -8.34 -11.31 -0.85
N ALA A 38 -9.35 -10.55 -0.44
CA ALA A 38 -9.22 -9.11 -0.27
C ALA A 38 -8.25 -8.75 0.86
N VAL A 39 -8.31 -9.46 1.99
CA VAL A 39 -7.40 -9.24 3.12
C VAL A 39 -5.96 -9.55 2.72
N VAL A 40 -5.71 -10.66 2.04
CA VAL A 40 -4.34 -11.03 1.60
C VAL A 40 -3.84 -10.05 0.54
N LEU A 41 -4.67 -9.66 -0.43
CA LEU A 41 -4.26 -8.73 -1.48
C LEU A 41 -3.88 -7.36 -0.89
N TRP A 42 -4.79 -6.74 -0.15
CA TRP A 42 -4.62 -5.37 0.32
C TRP A 42 -3.84 -5.27 1.63
N GLY A 43 -3.95 -6.26 2.50
CA GLY A 43 -3.24 -6.28 3.79
C GLY A 43 -1.82 -6.81 3.72
N LEU A 44 -1.48 -7.61 2.71
CA LEU A 44 -0.16 -8.23 2.60
C LEU A 44 0.49 -7.99 1.23
N ALA A 45 -0.13 -8.43 0.14
CA ALA A 45 0.52 -8.47 -1.16
C ALA A 45 0.91 -7.07 -1.65
N VAL A 46 -0.02 -6.12 -1.61
CA VAL A 46 0.23 -4.72 -2.01
C VAL A 46 1.36 -4.09 -1.18
N PRO A 47 1.29 -4.01 0.17
CA PRO A 47 2.36 -3.36 0.94
C PRO A 47 3.72 -4.05 0.80
N VAL A 48 3.77 -5.39 0.76
CA VAL A 48 5.03 -6.13 0.58
C VAL A 48 5.64 -5.88 -0.79
N LEU A 49 4.85 -5.94 -1.86
CA LEU A 49 5.34 -5.67 -3.22
C LEU A 49 5.78 -4.21 -3.38
N THR A 50 5.05 -3.25 -2.81
CA THR A 50 5.44 -1.84 -2.82
C THR A 50 6.76 -1.63 -2.08
N TYR A 51 6.91 -2.20 -0.89
CA TYR A 51 8.16 -2.11 -0.13
C TYR A 51 9.32 -2.75 -0.88
N TYR A 52 9.11 -3.95 -1.44
CA TYR A 52 10.12 -4.65 -2.22
C TYR A 52 10.55 -3.83 -3.45
N ALA A 53 9.60 -3.27 -4.19
CA ALA A 53 9.89 -2.42 -5.34
C ALA A 53 10.68 -1.17 -4.93
N ALA A 54 10.27 -0.50 -3.84
CA ALA A 54 10.99 0.65 -3.31
C ALA A 54 12.43 0.30 -2.95
N GLN A 55 12.65 -0.77 -2.18
CA GLN A 55 13.98 -1.27 -1.81
C GLN A 55 14.82 -1.65 -3.03
N TYR A 56 14.24 -2.33 -4.02
CA TYR A 56 14.95 -2.73 -5.23
C TYR A 56 15.40 -1.52 -6.07
N THR A 57 14.59 -0.47 -6.11
CA THR A 57 14.91 0.77 -6.83
C THR A 57 15.75 1.75 -6.03
N ASP A 58 15.86 1.55 -4.72
CA ASP A 58 16.59 2.44 -3.83
C ASP A 58 18.06 2.52 -4.27
N ASN A 59 18.58 3.74 -4.37
CA ASN A 59 19.96 4.01 -4.78
C ASN A 59 20.40 3.41 -6.13
N ARG A 60 19.48 2.87 -6.93
CA ARG A 60 19.81 2.18 -8.19
C ARG A 60 20.09 3.14 -9.34
N TRP A 61 19.44 4.31 -9.32
CA TRP A 61 19.44 5.26 -10.42
C TRP A 61 20.10 6.58 -9.99
N GLU A 62 20.94 7.13 -10.86
CA GLU A 62 21.52 8.46 -10.67
C GLU A 62 21.26 9.26 -11.95
N LEU A 63 20.43 10.30 -11.88
CA LEU A 63 20.03 11.08 -13.07
C LEU A 63 20.77 12.41 -13.20
N ARG A 64 21.54 12.78 -12.17
CA ARG A 64 22.15 14.09 -12.09
C ARG A 64 23.25 14.23 -13.14
N GLY A 65 23.07 15.18 -14.07
CA GLY A 65 24.09 15.57 -15.04
C GLY A 65 24.39 14.53 -16.13
N LYS A 66 23.57 13.47 -16.29
CA LYS A 66 23.77 12.45 -17.33
C LYS A 66 23.32 12.93 -18.71
N THR A 67 24.08 12.57 -19.73
CA THR A 67 23.78 12.84 -21.14
C THR A 67 23.06 11.65 -21.80
N ARG A 68 22.61 11.80 -23.06
CA ARG A 68 21.82 10.75 -23.76
C ARG A 68 22.53 9.40 -23.86
N GLN A 69 23.87 9.39 -23.89
CA GLN A 69 24.66 8.18 -24.05
C GLN A 69 25.10 7.56 -22.71
N ASP A 70 24.84 8.25 -21.58
CA ASP A 70 25.28 7.78 -20.27
C ASP A 70 24.27 6.80 -19.66
N SER A 71 24.77 5.69 -19.10
CA SER A 71 23.95 4.73 -18.36
C SER A 71 23.32 5.39 -17.14
N LEU A 72 22.00 5.28 -16.94
CA LEU A 72 21.29 5.88 -15.79
C LEU A 72 21.50 5.13 -14.47
N LEU A 73 22.12 3.95 -14.52
CA LEU A 73 22.44 3.18 -13.33
C LEU A 73 23.53 3.89 -12.52
N ARG A 74 23.41 3.82 -11.19
CA ARG A 74 24.43 4.34 -10.28
C ARG A 74 25.78 3.65 -10.49
N THR A 75 25.74 2.33 -10.71
CA THR A 75 26.93 1.52 -11.06
C THR A 75 26.76 1.06 -12.51
N PRO A 76 27.44 1.71 -13.47
CA PRO A 76 27.36 1.30 -14.86
C PRO A 76 28.08 -0.05 -15.07
N PRO A 77 27.54 -0.93 -15.93
CA PRO A 77 28.28 -2.12 -16.36
C PRO A 77 29.54 -1.69 -17.11
N VAL A 78 30.64 -2.44 -16.94
CA VAL A 78 31.89 -2.23 -17.69
C VAL A 78 31.55 -2.27 -19.18
N ALA A 79 31.84 -1.18 -19.88
CA ALA A 79 31.66 -1.12 -21.33
C ALA A 79 32.51 -2.23 -21.98
N PRO A 80 32.01 -2.95 -22.99
CA PRO A 80 32.87 -3.80 -23.80
C PRO A 80 33.97 -2.91 -24.39
N ALA A 81 35.23 -3.34 -24.26
CA ALA A 81 36.38 -2.65 -24.83
C ALA A 81 36.04 -2.33 -26.28
N ALA A 82 36.07 -1.05 -26.64
CA ALA A 82 35.89 -0.65 -28.02
C ALA A 82 37.04 -1.29 -28.81
N ASP A 83 36.71 -2.30 -29.62
CA ASP A 83 37.61 -2.82 -30.63
C ASP A 83 38.06 -1.62 -31.46
N THR A 84 39.35 -1.30 -31.33
CA THR A 84 40.00 -0.27 -32.11
C THR A 84 40.22 -0.89 -33.48
N ASP A 85 39.16 -0.96 -34.29
CA ASP A 85 39.29 -1.30 -35.70
C ASP A 85 39.85 -0.07 -36.42
N GLU A 86 41.17 -0.02 -36.47
CA GLU A 86 41.92 0.79 -37.42
C GLU A 86 41.62 0.29 -38.85
N GLN A 87 40.93 1.09 -39.66
CA GLN A 87 40.99 1.08 -41.14
C GLN A 87 40.80 2.48 -41.70
#